data_AF-A0A2A4Z072-F1
#
_entry.id   AF-A0A2A4Z072-F1
#
_cell.length_a   1.000
_cell.length_b   1.000
_cell.length_c   1.000
_cell.angle_alpha   90.00
_cell.angle_beta   90.00
_cell.angle_gamma   90.00
#
_symmetry.space_group_name_H-M   'P 1'
#
loop_
_entity.id
_entity.type
_entity.pdbx_description
1 polymer ?
#
loop_
_entity_poly.entity_id
_entity_poly.type
_entity_poly.pdbx_seq_one_letter_code
_entity_poly.pdbx_strand_id
1 'polypeptide(L)' 'MGDQINSGLLHINDSTVNDDVVNPFGGVGKSGNGTQIGGPANWEEFTHWKWITIQNQPPAYPL' A
#
# COMPACT_ATOMS: atom_id res chain seq x y z
N MET A 1 -11.77 16.64 -13.68
CA MET A 1 -12.68 15.56 -14.11
C MET A 1 -12.17 14.21 -13.64
N GLY A 2 -10.89 13.87 -13.86
CA GLY A 2 -10.29 12.63 -13.34
C GLY A 2 -10.49 12.41 -11.83
N ASP A 3 -10.23 13.43 -11.01
CA ASP A 3 -10.36 13.34 -9.54
C ASP A 3 -11.77 13.07 -9.01
N GLN A 4 -12.80 13.16 -9.88
CA GLN A 4 -14.19 12.86 -9.53
C GLN A 4 -14.54 11.38 -9.75
N ILE A 5 -13.67 10.62 -10.41
CA ILE A 5 -13.88 9.22 -10.74
C ILE A 5 -13.37 8.38 -9.56
N ASN A 6 -14.27 7.60 -8.96
CA ASN A 6 -13.92 6.68 -7.88
C ASN A 6 -13.34 5.38 -8.47
N SER A 7 -12.06 5.41 -8.83
CA SER A 7 -11.30 4.25 -9.35
C SER A 7 -9.92 4.16 -8.69
N GLY A 8 -9.36 2.94 -8.61
CA GLY A 8 -7.99 2.74 -8.12
C GLY A 8 -6.92 3.06 -9.18
N LEU A 9 -7.30 3.00 -10.45
CA LEU A 9 -6.46 3.32 -11.60
C LEU A 9 -7.22 4.26 -12.54
N LEU A 10 -6.52 5.26 -13.06
CA LEU A 10 -7.07 6.21 -14.04
C LEU A 10 -5.98 6.57 -15.04
N HIS A 11 -6.27 6.39 -16.31
CA HIS A 11 -5.41 6.81 -17.41
C HIS A 11 -6.11 7.92 -18.19
N ILE A 12 -5.48 9.10 -18.29
CA ILE A 12 -6.02 10.23 -19.06
C ILE A 12 -5.45 10.17 -20.47
N ASN A 13 -6.32 10.13 -21.48
CA ASN A 13 -5.97 10.01 -22.90
C ASN A 13 -5.20 8.72 -23.25
N ASP A 14 -5.40 7.65 -22.48
CA ASP A 14 -4.77 6.35 -22.72
C ASP A 14 -5.75 5.21 -22.40
N SER A 15 -5.41 3.99 -22.82
CA SER A 15 -6.23 2.79 -22.68
C SER A 15 -6.50 2.42 -21.22
N THR A 16 -7.68 1.84 -20.95
CA THR A 16 -7.98 1.23 -19.64
C THR A 16 -7.24 -0.08 -19.40
N VAL A 17 -6.64 -0.66 -20.44
CA VAL A 17 -5.81 -1.86 -20.37
C VAL A 17 -4.36 -1.42 -20.44
N ASN A 18 -3.79 -1.10 -19.28
CA ASN A 18 -2.39 -0.73 -19.12
C ASN A 18 -1.91 -1.20 -17.73
N ASP A 19 -0.68 -1.68 -17.64
CA ASP A 19 -0.04 -2.14 -16.40
C ASP A 19 1.48 -1.96 -16.50
N ASP A 20 2.11 -1.60 -15.37
CA ASP A 20 3.57 -1.52 -15.22
C ASP A 20 3.94 -1.98 -13.81
N VAL A 21 4.97 -2.82 -13.73
CA VAL A 21 5.45 -3.45 -12.49
C VAL A 21 5.87 -2.46 -11.41
N VAL A 22 6.18 -1.22 -11.76
CA VAL A 22 6.61 -0.18 -10.81
C VAL A 22 5.45 0.56 -10.14
N ASN A 23 4.22 0.45 -10.66
CA ASN A 23 3.05 1.15 -10.17
C ASN A 23 2.20 0.24 -9.28
N PRO A 24 1.48 0.80 -8.30
CA PRO A 24 0.54 0.03 -7.50
C PRO A 24 -0.74 -0.26 -8.31
N PHE A 25 -1.01 -1.54 -8.56
CA PHE A 25 -2.21 -2.00 -9.26
C PHE A 25 -3.24 -2.51 -8.27
N GLY A 26 -4.39 -1.84 -8.18
CA GLY A 26 -5.48 -2.23 -7.30
C GLY A 26 -6.75 -1.41 -7.51
N GLY A 27 -7.81 -1.79 -6.81
CA GLY A 27 -9.16 -1.24 -7.02
C GLY A 27 -9.87 -0.90 -5.73
N VAL A 28 -10.95 -0.13 -5.87
CA VAL A 28 -11.81 0.33 -4.79
C VAL A 28 -13.25 -0.17 -4.98
N GLY A 29 -14.06 -0.15 -3.91
CA GLY A 29 -15.47 -0.54 -3.95
C GLY A 29 -15.66 -2.04 -4.15
N LYS A 30 -16.38 -2.45 -5.21
CA LYS A 30 -16.60 -3.87 -5.51
C LYS A 30 -15.38 -4.56 -6.14
N SER A 31 -14.39 -3.78 -6.58
CA SER A 31 -13.18 -4.30 -7.22
C SER A 31 -12.13 -4.78 -6.23
N GLY A 32 -12.31 -4.52 -4.93
CA GLY A 32 -11.34 -4.91 -3.91
C GLY A 32 -11.49 -4.14 -2.60
N ASN A 33 -10.61 -4.43 -1.67
CA ASN A 33 -10.57 -3.84 -0.33
C ASN A 33 -9.53 -2.72 -0.19
N GLY A 34 -9.01 -2.18 -1.31
CA GLY A 34 -7.98 -1.13 -1.32
C GLY A 34 -6.55 -1.66 -1.27
N THR A 35 -6.33 -2.97 -1.26
CA THR A 35 -4.99 -3.53 -1.49
C THR A 35 -4.54 -3.32 -2.92
N GLN A 36 -3.22 -3.24 -3.09
CA GLN A 36 -2.57 -2.94 -4.36
C GLN A 36 -1.31 -3.79 -4.47
N ILE A 37 -1.01 -4.29 -5.67
CA ILE A 37 0.18 -5.09 -5.96
C ILE A 37 1.00 -4.36 -7.02
N GLY A 38 2.32 -4.38 -6.87
CA GLY A 38 3.25 -3.69 -7.76
C GLY A 38 3.96 -2.53 -7.07
N GLY A 39 5.17 -2.25 -7.53
CA GLY A 39 5.99 -1.17 -7.00
C GLY A 39 6.17 -1.18 -5.47
N PRO A 40 6.19 0.00 -4.84
CA PRO A 40 6.31 0.14 -3.40
C PRO A 40 5.13 -0.43 -2.60
N ALA A 41 3.94 -0.59 -3.20
CA ALA A 41 2.78 -1.14 -2.48
C ALA A 41 3.01 -2.59 -2.01
N ASN A 42 3.84 -3.35 -2.72
CA ASN A 42 4.24 -4.69 -2.31
C ASN A 42 4.92 -4.74 -0.94
N TRP A 43 5.60 -3.67 -0.51
CA TRP A 43 6.21 -3.64 0.82
C TRP A 43 5.14 -3.67 1.90
N GLU A 44 4.08 -2.87 1.76
CA GLU A 44 3.00 -2.85 2.73
C GLU A 44 2.15 -4.13 2.66
N GLU A 45 1.96 -4.71 1.47
CA GLU A 45 1.11 -5.91 1.30
C GLU A 45 1.80 -7.20 1.76
N PHE A 46 3.11 -7.33 1.52
CA PHE A 46 3.85 -8.59 1.74
C PHE A 46 4.90 -8.51 2.83
N THR A 47 5.03 -7.38 3.51
CA THR A 47 5.90 -7.24 4.68
C THR A 47 5.12 -6.68 5.86
N HIS A 48 5.68 -6.82 7.06
CA HIS A 48 5.11 -6.25 8.27
C HIS A 48 6.18 -5.47 9.00
N TRP A 49 5.82 -4.29 9.49
CA TRP A 49 6.68 -3.50 10.36
C TRP A 49 6.97 -4.26 11.65
N LYS A 50 8.26 -4.46 11.92
CA LYS A 50 8.72 -5.08 13.16
C LYS A 50 9.31 -4.01 14.06
N TRP A 51 8.58 -3.66 15.12
CA TRP A 51 9.13 -2.80 16.18
C TRP A 51 10.04 -3.63 17.09
N ILE A 52 11.29 -3.20 17.23
CA ILE A 52 12.31 -3.87 18.05
C ILE A 52 12.90 -2.85 19.01
N THR A 53 13.02 -3.25 20.28
CA THR A 53 13.73 -2.50 21.31
C THR A 53 14.87 -3.33 21.86
N ILE A 54 16.03 -2.72 22.07
CA ILE A 54 17.19 -3.35 22.72
C ILE A 54 17.53 -2.50 23.94
N GLN A 55 17.59 -3.13 25.12
CA GLN A 55 17.98 -2.49 26.37
C GLN A 55 19.25 -3.15 26.90
N ASN A 56 20.30 -2.36 27.13
CA ASN A 56 21.59 -2.88 27.60
C ASN A 56 21.55 -3.27 29.10
N GLN A 57 20.57 -2.76 29.85
CA GLN A 57 20.36 -3.04 31.27
C GLN A 57 18.85 -3.18 31.54
N PRO A 58 18.44 -3.98 32.54
CA PRO A 58 17.03 -4.09 32.91
C PRO A 58 16.45 -2.73 33.35
N PRO A 59 15.26 -2.35 32.87
CA PRO A 59 14.60 -1.14 33.32
C PRO A 59 14.11 -1.32 34.77
N ALA A 60 14.28 -0.29 35.59
CA ALA A 60 13.68 -0.24 36.92
C ALA A 60 12.19 0.11 36.79
N TYR A 61 11.31 -0.77 37.27
CA TYR A 61 9.88 -0.52 37.34
C TYR A 61 9.48 -0.08 38.75
N PRO A 62 8.55 0.88 38.91
CA PRO A 62 7.98 1.23 40.20
C PRO A 62 7.17 0.06 40.78
N LEU A 63 7.04 0.02 42.12
CA LEU A 63 6.14 -0.88 42.84
C LEU A 63 4.69 -0.39 42.76
#